data_AF-A0A335G1Z5-F1
#
_entry.id   AF-A0A335G1Z5-F1
#
_cell.length_a   1.000
_cell.length_b   1.000
_cell.length_c   1.000
_cell.angle_alpha   90.00
_cell.angle_beta   90.00
_cell.angle_gamma   90.00
#
_symmetry.space_group_name_H-M   'P 1'
#
loop_
_entity.id
_entity.type
_entity.pdbx_description
1 polymer ?
#
loop_
_entity_poly.entity_id
_entity_poly.type
_entity_poly.pdbx_seq_one_letter_code
_entity_poly.pdbx_strand_id
1 'polypeptide(L)'
;MSLIRHSALHQDPNLLQQGIDQWNKQMQILDQQLEKTQAYVAGTEFTLTDIPIGLSVQRWKATPFDHPALKHVDQYFERLNQRKGFLKWGNNGQP
;
A
#
# COMPACT_ATOMS: atom_id res chain seq x y z
N MET A 1 10.64 11.12 -0.99
CA MET A 1 10.26 10.47 -2.27
C MET A 1 11.45 10.43 -3.21
N SER A 2 12.44 9.60 -2.88
CA SER A 2 13.68 9.47 -3.63
C SER A 2 13.56 8.48 -4.78
N LEU A 3 12.82 7.38 -4.60
CA LEU A 3 12.75 6.28 -5.57
C LEU A 3 11.94 6.59 -6.84
N ILE A 4 10.87 7.38 -6.73
CA ILE A 4 9.98 7.69 -7.87
C ILE A 4 10.31 9.06 -8.48
N ARG A 5 10.63 10.05 -7.64
CA ARG A 5 10.87 11.43 -8.11
C ARG A 5 12.35 11.80 -8.23
N HIS A 6 13.26 10.89 -7.84
CA HIS A 6 14.71 11.13 -7.85
C HIS A 6 15.15 12.47 -7.24
N SER A 7 14.48 12.91 -6.17
CA SER A 7 14.77 14.20 -5.54
C SER A 7 16.22 14.25 -5.06
N ALA A 8 16.99 15.22 -5.55
CA ALA A 8 18.41 15.41 -5.19
C ALA A 8 18.61 15.61 -3.67
N LEU A 9 17.63 16.20 -2.99
CA LEU A 9 17.64 16.44 -1.54
C LEU A 9 17.36 15.18 -0.70
N HIS A 10 17.00 14.05 -1.32
CA HIS A 10 16.58 12.83 -0.62
C HIS A 10 17.38 11.60 -1.06
N GLN A 11 18.64 11.79 -1.48
CA GLN A 11 19.52 10.71 -1.97
C GLN A 11 20.31 10.02 -0.86
N ASP A 12 20.11 10.38 0.42
CA ASP A 12 20.78 9.68 1.53
C ASP A 12 20.27 8.22 1.60
N PRO A 13 21.14 7.23 1.35
CA PRO A 13 20.74 5.83 1.31
C PRO A 13 20.30 5.30 2.69
N ASN A 14 20.83 5.84 3.79
CA ASN A 14 20.42 5.42 5.13
C ASN A 14 19.02 5.93 5.46
N LEU A 15 18.71 7.19 5.13
CA LEU A 15 17.38 7.74 5.33
C LEU A 15 16.34 7.07 4.42
N LEU A 16 16.75 6.66 3.22
CA LEU A 16 15.91 5.87 2.33
C LEU A 16 15.57 4.50 2.95
N GLN A 17 16.58 3.75 3.39
CA GLN A 17 16.35 2.42 3.97
C GLN A 17 15.46 2.50 5.23
N GLN A 18 15.73 3.47 6.11
CA GLN A 18 14.88 3.70 7.30
C GLN A 18 13.42 4.00 6.92
N GLY A 19 13.20 4.77 5.86
CA GLY A 19 11.86 5.05 5.33
C GLY A 19 11.16 3.79 4.81
N ILE A 20 11.89 2.92 4.09
CA ILE A 20 11.37 1.64 3.60
C ILE A 20 11.00 0.73 4.78
N ASP A 21 11.88 0.58 5.76
CA ASP A 21 11.67 -0.27 6.92
C ASP A 21 10.45 0.19 7.74
N GLN A 22 10.35 1.49 7.98
CA GLN A 22 9.21 2.06 8.70
C GLN A 22 7.90 1.88 7.93
N TRP A 23 7.90 2.03 6.61
CA TRP A 23 6.71 1.81 5.79
C TRP A 23 6.31 0.33 5.81
N ASN A 24 7.26 -0.60 5.66
CA ASN A 24 7.01 -2.04 5.75
C ASN A 24 6.41 -2.43 7.11
N LYS A 25 6.85 -1.81 8.21
CA LYS A 25 6.24 -1.99 9.53
C LYS A 25 4.78 -1.55 9.58
N GLN A 26 4.42 -0.44 8.95
CA GLN A 26 3.01 -0.02 8.87
C GLN A 26 2.17 -0.99 8.03
N MET A 27 2.74 -1.50 6.93
CA MET A 27 2.06 -2.48 6.08
C MET A 27 1.83 -3.82 6.80
N GLN A 28 2.74 -4.24 7.69
CA GLN A 28 2.52 -5.40 8.55
C GLN A 28 1.36 -5.21 9.53
N ILE A 29 1.20 -4.00 10.10
CA ILE A 29 0.04 -3.69 10.96
C ILE A 29 -1.26 -3.78 10.16
N LEU A 30 -1.25 -3.26 8.92
CA LEU A 30 -2.39 -3.38 8.03
C LEU A 30 -2.69 -4.85 7.68
N ASP A 31 -1.68 -5.66 7.39
CA ASP A 31 -1.86 -7.09 7.09
C ASP A 31 -2.51 -7.83 8.27
N GLN A 32 -2.05 -7.59 9.50
CA GLN A 32 -2.67 -8.15 10.72
C GLN A 32 -4.11 -7.67 10.92
N GLN A 33 -4.43 -6.44 10.55
CA GLN A 33 -5.81 -5.95 10.62
C GLN A 33 -6.69 -6.66 9.59
N LEU A 34 -6.21 -6.82 8.36
CA LEU A 34 -6.91 -7.52 7.29
C LEU A 34 -7.03 -9.02 7.57
N GLU A 35 -6.08 -9.60 8.29
CA GLU A 35 -6.19 -10.96 8.83
C GLU A 35 -7.40 -11.09 9.78
N LYS A 36 -7.66 -10.10 10.63
CA LYS A 36 -8.81 -10.14 11.56
C LYS A 36 -10.14 -9.99 10.85
N THR A 37 -10.23 -9.11 9.85
CA THR A 37 -11.50 -8.82 9.17
C THR A 37 -11.77 -9.77 8.01
N GLN A 38 -10.73 -10.41 7.47
CA GLN A 38 -10.76 -11.27 6.27
C GLN A 38 -11.37 -10.58 5.02
N ALA A 39 -11.46 -9.25 5.04
CA ALA A 39 -12.18 -8.47 4.03
C ALA A 39 -11.60 -7.06 3.85
N TYR A 40 -12.20 -6.06 4.48
CA TYR A 40 -11.86 -4.64 4.36
C TYR A 40 -11.30 -4.12 5.68
N VAL A 41 -10.76 -2.90 5.69
CA VAL A 41 -10.02 -2.36 6.85
C VAL A 41 -10.89 -2.31 8.11
N ALA A 42 -12.15 -1.90 7.96
CA ALA A 42 -13.09 -1.73 9.06
C ALA A 42 -14.00 -2.94 9.33
N GLY A 43 -13.96 -3.99 8.50
CA GLY A 43 -14.86 -5.14 8.64
C GLY A 43 -15.11 -5.88 7.33
N THR A 44 -16.28 -6.51 7.21
CA THR A 44 -16.66 -7.34 6.06
C THR A 44 -17.17 -6.54 4.86
N GLU A 45 -17.52 -5.27 5.06
CA GLU A 45 -18.05 -4.39 4.02
C GLU A 45 -17.08 -3.27 3.67
N PHE A 46 -17.13 -2.83 2.40
CA PHE A 46 -16.32 -1.71 1.93
C PHE A 46 -16.84 -0.41 2.54
N THR A 47 -15.94 0.36 3.14
CA THR A 47 -16.24 1.63 3.80
C THR A 47 -15.42 2.78 3.24
N LEU A 48 -15.68 3.98 3.74
CA LEU A 48 -14.88 5.16 3.42
C LEU A 48 -13.39 4.99 3.77
N THR A 49 -13.07 4.16 4.78
CA THR A 49 -11.68 3.94 5.23
C THR A 49 -10.82 3.24 4.17
N ASP A 50 -11.44 2.41 3.33
CA ASP A 50 -10.76 1.63 2.31
C ASP A 50 -10.28 2.47 1.13
N ILE A 51 -10.82 3.69 0.94
CA ILE A 51 -10.37 4.61 -0.11
C ILE A 51 -8.93 5.10 0.15
N PRO A 52 -8.63 5.83 1.24
CA PRO A 52 -7.27 6.29 1.51
C PRO A 52 -6.29 5.13 1.76
N ILE A 53 -6.74 4.05 2.40
CA ILE A 53 -5.88 2.88 2.65
C ILE A 53 -5.58 2.16 1.34
N GLY A 54 -6.58 1.93 0.48
CA GLY A 54 -6.38 1.30 -0.83
C GLY A 54 -5.38 2.07 -1.70
N LEU A 55 -5.47 3.41 -1.73
CA LEU A 55 -4.50 4.27 -2.43
C LEU A 55 -3.09 4.17 -1.81
N SER A 56 -3.01 4.03 -0.48
CA SER A 56 -1.72 3.87 0.21
C SER A 56 -1.07 2.51 -0.12
N VAL A 57 -1.86 1.43 -0.18
CA VAL A 57 -1.41 0.10 -0.62
C VAL A 57 -0.94 0.14 -2.07
N GLN A 58 -1.70 0.78 -2.96
CA GLN A 58 -1.31 0.93 -4.36
C GLN A 58 0.05 1.62 -4.49
N ARG A 59 0.24 2.74 -3.78
CA ARG A 59 1.51 3.47 -3.81
C ARG A 59 2.66 2.64 -3.27
N TRP A 60 2.44 1.91 -2.17
CA TRP A 60 3.44 1.02 -1.61
C TRP A 60 3.86 -0.04 -2.63
N LYS A 61 2.89 -0.75 -3.25
CA LYS A 61 3.13 -1.76 -4.30
C LYS A 61 3.82 -1.20 -5.54
N ALA A 62 3.49 0.02 -5.95
CA ALA A 62 4.05 0.66 -7.13
C ALA A 62 5.47 1.24 -6.90
N THR A 63 5.91 1.38 -5.65
CA THR A 63 7.24 1.92 -5.34
C THR A 63 8.30 0.83 -5.51
N PRO A 64 9.41 1.10 -6.24
CA PRO A 64 10.40 0.07 -6.55
C PRO A 64 11.35 -0.21 -5.38
N PHE A 65 11.02 -1.18 -4.54
CA PHE A 65 11.90 -1.80 -3.54
C PHE A 65 11.42 -3.23 -3.25
N ASP A 66 12.20 -4.02 -2.51
CA ASP A 66 11.81 -5.38 -2.15
C ASP A 66 10.68 -5.38 -1.12
N HIS A 67 9.49 -5.80 -1.54
CA HIS A 67 8.32 -5.87 -0.68
C HIS A 67 8.29 -7.19 0.11
N PRO A 68 8.05 -7.17 1.43
CA PRO A 68 7.71 -8.38 2.17
C PRO A 68 6.41 -9.02 1.65
N ALA A 69 6.33 -10.35 1.73
CA ALA A 69 5.11 -11.08 1.42
C ALA A 69 4.04 -10.81 2.50
N LEU A 70 2.95 -10.13 2.11
CA LEU A 70 1.84 -9.74 2.98
C LEU A 70 0.53 -10.28 2.38
N LYS A 71 0.19 -11.52 2.75
CA LYS A 71 -0.89 -12.30 2.11
C LYS A 71 -2.24 -11.61 2.18
N HIS A 72 -2.58 -10.99 3.31
CA HIS A 72 -3.90 -10.37 3.51
C HIS A 72 -3.99 -9.02 2.79
N VAL A 73 -2.88 -8.28 2.73
CA VAL A 73 -2.74 -7.09 1.89
C VAL A 73 -2.93 -7.44 0.41
N ASP A 74 -2.33 -8.54 -0.07
CA ASP A 74 -2.48 -8.98 -1.46
C ASP A 74 -3.94 -9.32 -1.78
N GLN A 75 -4.61 -10.10 -0.92
CA GLN A 75 -6.03 -10.45 -1.08
C GLN A 75 -6.94 -9.21 -1.03
N TYR A 76 -6.66 -8.27 -0.13
CA TYR A 76 -7.36 -7.00 -0.05
C TYR A 76 -7.19 -6.18 -1.34
N PHE A 77 -5.97 -6.11 -1.86
CA PHE A 77 -5.67 -5.38 -3.09
C PHE A 77 -6.39 -5.98 -4.31
N GLU A 78 -6.41 -7.31 -4.43
CA GLU A 78 -7.19 -8.00 -5.47
C GLU A 78 -8.69 -7.72 -5.36
N ARG A 79 -9.23 -7.68 -4.14
CA ARG A 79 -10.63 -7.30 -3.91
C ARG A 79 -10.92 -5.86 -4.35
N LEU A 80 -9.99 -4.93 -4.08
CA LEU A 80 -10.11 -3.55 -4.57
C LEU A 80 -10.05 -3.45 -6.09
N ASN A 81 -9.23 -4.27 -6.75
CA ASN A 81 -9.12 -4.32 -8.22
C ASN A 81 -10.42 -4.74 -8.91
N GLN A 82 -11.40 -5.29 -8.21
CA GLN A 82 -12.73 -5.57 -8.77
C GLN A 82 -13.59 -4.30 -8.90
N ARG A 83 -13.19 -3.18 -8.29
CA ARG A 83 -13.97 -1.94 -8.25
C ARG A 83 -13.54 -1.01 -9.39
N LYS A 84 -14.47 -0.70 -10.29
CA LYS A 84 -14.25 0.24 -11.43
C LYS A 84 -13.65 1.58 -10.98
N GLY A 85 -14.09 2.12 -9.86
CA GLY A 85 -13.54 3.37 -9.31
C GLY A 85 -12.07 3.25 -8.88
N PHE A 86 -11.70 2.12 -8.28
CA PHE A 86 -10.32 1.88 -7.88
C PHE A 86 -9.40 1.65 -9.08
N LEU A 87 -9.84 0.88 -10.09
CA LEU A 87 -9.07 0.73 -11.33
C LEU A 87 -8.88 2.07 -12.06
N LYS A 88 -9.90 2.93 -12.07
CA LYS A 88 -9.84 4.22 -12.77
C LYS A 88 -8.96 5.25 -12.06
N TRP A 89 -9.03 5.31 -10.73
CA TRP A 89 -8.43 6.42 -9.96
C TRP A 89 -7.35 6.02 -8.97
N GLY A 90 -7.22 4.73 -8.65
CA GLY A 90 -6.22 4.20 -7.73
C GLY A 90 -5.17 3.36 -8.44
N ASN A 91 -5.54 2.15 -8.88
CA ASN A 91 -4.65 1.28 -9.63
C ASN A 91 -4.68 1.58 -11.14
N ASN A 92 -4.27 2.79 -11.50
CA ASN A 92 -4.33 3.32 -12.88
C ASN A 92 -2.94 3.38 -13.57
N GLY A 93 -1.94 2.71 -13.00
CA GLY A 93 -0.57 2.70 -13.52
C GLY A 93 0.29 3.90 -13.12
N GLN A 94 -0.21 4.79 -12.25
CA GLN A 94 0.56 5.90 -11.68
C GLN A 94 0.68 5.73 -10.15
N PRO A 95 1.85 5.95 -9.53
CA PRO A 95 2.02 5.97 -8.07
C PRO A 95 1.53 7.26 -7.38
#